data_AF-A0A1L9SFY1-F1
#
_entry.id   AF-A0A1L9SFY1-F1
#
_cell.length_a   1.000
_cell.length_b   1.000
_cell.length_c   1.000
_cell.angle_alpha   90.00
_cell.angle_beta   90.00
_cell.angle_gamma   90.00
#
_symmetry.space_group_name_H-M   'P 1'
#
loop_
_entity.id
_entity.type
_entity.pdbx_description
1 polymer ?
#
loop_
_entity_poly.entity_id
_entity_poly.type
_entity_poly.pdbx_seq_one_letter_code
_entity_poly.pdbx_strand_id
1 'polypeptide(L)'
;MAHRGRRRPVIAGTPCNTNQLTSVSSGILEFPPPPGSLARGLSSNDLALAGAKSSIKALRRQLTMDDLPLLQEVNPFEGSQQFDPINTEEASSYDLVAPYAGNNAPLHRLEEQAEIMFSTEHMTTILSNPGYLYRFREFLAEQRPRSVMVLEHYLNARKALKAIQYANALARDLAGMPEIQTSDQSIPPTTNEMLEDRAAKALAALTAEELPAFITSTCITITSKVVEERIRGTLPAKFQATSDALAEVFCLTDPSRPDNPIIFASEEFHRTTQYGMDYVLGRNCRFLQGPKTNRNSTRRIREGIEAGRHHSELFLNYRRDGSPFMNLLQCAPLCDSTGKIRYFIGAQIDVSGLAMDGANMESLQTLAARKRRLKEPGTPEEPQDRKSEFIELSELMSPQELTTSRTHGGKLFKPASSLHSDRCSSRNTNSNVHWADECEDGEAPDPLPLKPSPAISLAGVYENYLLVRPYPSLRILFTSPSLRIPGILQSSFFSRIGGSASVRDDLLRAMIAGRSVTARVRWLNRYDDHGRGRWVHCTPLLANNGGVGVWMVILVDDEEQTVRWRGNWPS
;
A
#
# COMPACT_ATOMS: atom_id res chain seq x y z
N MET A 1 -31.56 50.10 -26.34
CA MET A 1 -30.73 51.24 -25.88
C MET A 1 -29.32 50.70 -25.64
N ALA A 2 -28.49 50.59 -26.67
CA ALA A 2 -27.55 51.59 -27.18
C ALA A 2 -26.26 51.73 -26.34
N HIS A 3 -25.18 51.08 -26.79
CA HIS A 3 -23.85 51.70 -26.84
C HIS A 3 -23.01 51.09 -27.98
N ARG A 4 -22.66 51.95 -28.95
CA ARG A 4 -21.61 51.83 -29.98
C ARG A 4 -20.23 51.72 -29.27
N GLY A 5 -19.16 51.09 -29.75
CA GLY A 5 -18.73 50.69 -31.09
C GLY A 5 -17.35 51.29 -31.40
N ARG A 6 -16.35 50.49 -31.82
CA ARG A 6 -15.39 50.78 -32.93
C ARG A 6 -14.24 49.75 -33.03
N ARG A 7 -13.91 49.42 -34.29
CA ARG A 7 -12.87 48.51 -34.79
C ARG A 7 -11.59 49.29 -35.19
N ARG A 8 -10.41 48.67 -34.97
CA ARG A 8 -9.11 48.50 -35.73
C ARG A 8 -8.73 49.47 -36.89
N PRO A 9 -7.42 49.73 -37.20
CA PRO A 9 -6.45 48.79 -37.88
C PRO A 9 -4.95 48.90 -37.45
N VAL A 10 -4.11 47.84 -37.46
CA VAL A 10 -3.17 47.27 -38.50
C VAL A 10 -2.07 48.20 -39.04
N ILE A 11 -0.77 47.88 -38.79
CA ILE A 11 0.45 47.93 -39.67
C ILE A 11 1.55 47.07 -38.95
N ALA A 12 2.00 45.88 -39.41
CA ALA A 12 2.96 45.49 -40.47
C ALA A 12 4.46 45.79 -40.17
N GLY A 13 5.33 44.78 -40.33
CA GLY A 13 6.80 44.95 -40.35
C GLY A 13 7.61 43.73 -39.87
N THR A 14 7.90 42.81 -40.79
CA THR A 14 8.72 41.60 -40.64
C THR A 14 10.22 41.89 -40.97
N PRO A 15 11.16 40.92 -41.09
CA PRO A 15 12.42 40.86 -40.33
C PRO A 15 13.70 40.97 -41.21
N CYS A 16 14.88 40.90 -40.59
CA CYS A 16 16.20 40.42 -41.06
C CYS A 16 17.30 41.16 -40.27
N ASN A 17 18.56 40.77 -40.15
CA ASN A 17 19.36 39.54 -40.22
C ASN A 17 20.82 40.07 -40.20
N THR A 18 21.76 39.29 -39.67
CA THR A 18 23.21 39.28 -40.01
C THR A 18 24.16 40.45 -39.63
N ASN A 19 25.18 40.03 -38.85
CA ASN A 19 26.63 40.15 -39.08
C ASN A 19 27.48 41.31 -38.50
N GLN A 20 28.41 40.86 -37.65
CA GLN A 20 29.87 41.10 -37.60
C GLN A 20 30.42 42.50 -37.30
N LEU A 21 31.37 42.53 -36.34
CA LEU A 21 32.71 43.17 -36.34
C LEU A 21 33.17 43.27 -34.86
N THR A 22 34.01 42.37 -34.36
CA THR A 22 35.48 42.48 -34.16
C THR A 22 36.03 43.83 -33.64
N SER A 23 36.68 43.71 -32.48
CA SER A 23 37.95 44.32 -32.04
C SER A 23 37.95 45.61 -31.20
N VAL A 24 39.03 45.73 -30.42
CA VAL A 24 39.48 46.79 -29.48
C VAL A 24 39.12 46.47 -28.01
N SER A 25 39.90 45.69 -27.26
CA SER A 25 41.22 45.94 -26.62
C SER A 25 41.20 46.87 -25.38
N SER A 26 41.65 46.27 -24.27
CA SER A 26 42.51 46.78 -23.18
C SER A 26 42.01 47.81 -22.16
N GLY A 27 42.22 47.44 -20.87
CA GLY A 27 42.20 48.28 -19.67
C GLY A 27 41.90 47.43 -18.43
N ILE A 28 42.66 46.36 -18.14
CA ILE A 28 43.80 46.33 -17.20
C ILE A 28 43.61 47.22 -15.95
N LEU A 29 43.30 46.59 -14.83
CA LEU A 29 43.63 47.05 -13.48
C LEU A 29 44.67 46.06 -12.94
N GLU A 30 45.92 46.51 -12.88
CA GLU A 30 47.10 45.81 -12.36
C GLU A 30 46.99 45.56 -10.85
N PHE A 31 47.29 44.34 -10.42
CA PHE A 31 47.82 44.09 -9.07
C PHE A 31 49.33 43.84 -9.20
N PRO A 32 50.15 44.34 -8.25
CA PRO A 32 51.60 44.35 -8.39
C PRO A 32 52.21 42.95 -8.27
N PRO A 33 53.37 42.70 -8.90
CA PRO A 33 54.05 41.40 -8.81
C PRO A 33 54.78 41.25 -7.46
N PRO A 34 54.89 40.03 -6.91
CA PRO A 34 55.75 39.77 -5.76
C PRO A 34 57.23 39.80 -6.18
N PRO A 35 58.16 40.08 -5.24
CA PRO A 35 59.57 40.30 -5.55
C PRO A 35 60.26 39.01 -6.02
N GLY A 36 61.22 39.18 -6.93
CA GLY A 36 61.93 38.10 -7.61
C GLY A 36 62.64 37.12 -6.69
N SER A 37 62.51 35.84 -7.06
CA SER A 37 63.28 34.72 -6.53
C SER A 37 64.77 34.91 -6.83
N LEU A 38 65.54 35.28 -5.81
CA LEU A 38 66.97 34.99 -5.79
C LEU A 38 67.14 33.51 -5.48
N ALA A 39 67.56 32.76 -6.50
CA ALA A 39 68.00 31.39 -6.38
C ALA A 39 69.00 31.22 -5.22
N ARG A 40 68.63 30.40 -4.23
CA ARG A 40 69.57 29.77 -3.31
C ARG A 40 69.32 28.26 -3.37
N GLY A 41 70.19 27.57 -4.10
CA GLY A 41 70.25 26.12 -4.07
C GLY A 41 70.55 25.65 -2.65
N LEU A 42 69.76 24.70 -2.17
CA LEU A 42 70.08 23.92 -0.99
C LEU A 42 70.26 22.47 -1.40
N SER A 43 71.42 21.95 -1.00
CA SER A 43 71.98 20.64 -1.31
C SER A 43 71.20 19.50 -0.66
N SER A 44 71.34 18.33 -1.28
CA SER A 44 70.73 17.02 -1.02
C SER A 44 71.00 16.35 0.35
N ASN A 45 71.07 17.07 1.47
CA ASN A 45 71.53 16.50 2.76
C ASN A 45 70.60 16.61 3.98
N ASP A 46 69.35 17.10 3.85
CA ASP A 46 68.42 17.19 5.01
C ASP A 46 67.39 16.05 5.10
N LEU A 47 67.54 14.98 4.32
CA LEU A 47 66.60 13.84 4.27
C LEU A 47 66.74 12.82 5.40
N ALA A 48 67.48 13.15 6.47
CA ALA A 48 67.81 12.19 7.52
C ALA A 48 67.52 12.70 8.93
N LEU A 49 66.34 13.29 9.19
CA LEU A 49 65.80 13.36 10.57
C LEU A 49 64.30 13.75 10.62
N ALA A 50 63.38 12.86 10.24
CA ALA A 50 61.96 13.05 10.55
C ALA A 50 61.16 11.74 10.64
N GLY A 51 61.71 10.74 11.35
CA GLY A 51 60.93 9.62 11.87
C GLY A 51 60.09 10.07 13.08
N ALA A 52 59.09 10.92 12.87
CA ALA A 52 58.11 11.27 13.90
C ALA A 52 56.75 11.54 13.26
N LYS A 53 55.75 10.74 13.64
CA LYS A 53 54.35 10.88 13.24
C LYS A 53 53.82 12.25 13.69
N SER A 54 53.93 13.26 12.84
CA SER A 54 53.24 14.53 13.05
C SER A 54 51.74 14.31 12.83
N SER A 55 50.95 14.60 13.86
CA SER A 55 49.48 14.51 13.78
C SER A 55 48.96 15.50 12.73
N ILE A 56 47.98 15.10 11.91
CA ILE A 56 47.25 15.97 10.95
C ILE A 56 46.75 17.26 11.62
N LYS A 57 46.49 17.22 12.92
CA LYS A 57 46.06 18.38 13.73
C LYS A 57 47.16 19.43 13.91
N ALA A 58 48.44 19.05 13.84
CA ALA A 58 49.58 19.95 13.92
C ALA A 58 49.83 20.65 12.56
N LEU A 59 49.70 19.93 11.45
CA LEU A 59 49.82 20.49 10.08
C LEU A 59 48.78 21.59 9.79
N ARG A 60 47.53 21.42 10.24
CA ARG A 60 46.47 22.42 10.02
C ARG A 60 46.68 23.75 10.75
N ARG A 61 47.52 23.82 11.78
CA ARG A 61 47.75 25.07 12.52
C ARG A 61 48.81 25.97 11.90
N GLN A 62 49.58 25.48 10.94
CA GLN A 62 50.68 26.22 10.31
C GLN A 62 50.41 26.66 8.87
N LEU A 63 49.27 26.27 8.28
CA LEU A 63 48.88 26.66 6.93
C LEU A 63 47.96 27.88 6.98
N THR A 64 48.51 29.06 6.69
CA THR A 64 47.71 30.21 6.23
C THR A 64 47.14 29.90 4.85
N MET A 65 45.95 30.42 4.51
CA MET A 65 45.23 30.08 3.27
C MET A 65 46.05 30.25 1.97
N ASP A 66 47.14 31.02 2.02
CA ASP A 66 48.05 31.28 0.91
C ASP A 66 49.17 30.23 0.73
N ASP A 67 49.31 29.26 1.64
CA ASP A 67 50.34 28.20 1.58
C ASP A 67 49.77 26.83 1.18
N LEU A 68 48.63 26.80 0.49
CA LEU A 68 48.17 25.54 -0.11
C LEU A 68 49.07 25.23 -1.33
N PRO A 69 49.71 24.05 -1.37
CA PRO A 69 50.50 23.65 -2.53
C PRO A 69 49.61 23.68 -3.78
N LEU A 70 50.17 24.16 -4.89
CA LEU A 70 49.45 24.26 -6.15
C LEU A 70 48.97 22.85 -6.54
N LEU A 71 47.71 22.73 -6.97
CA LEU A 71 47.08 21.43 -7.29
C LEU A 71 47.82 20.62 -8.38
N GLN A 72 48.76 21.26 -9.07
CA GLN A 72 49.57 20.71 -10.16
C GLN A 72 51.05 20.49 -9.77
N GLU A 73 51.44 20.71 -8.51
CA GLU A 73 52.75 20.27 -8.03
C GLU A 73 52.84 18.75 -8.02
N VAL A 74 53.97 18.23 -8.50
CA VAL A 74 54.25 16.79 -8.51
C VAL A 74 54.24 16.28 -7.07
N ASN A 75 53.41 15.27 -6.80
CA ASN A 75 53.27 14.70 -5.47
C ASN A 75 54.66 14.27 -4.95
N PRO A 76 55.15 14.75 -3.80
CA PRO A 76 56.46 14.35 -3.26
C PRO A 76 56.55 12.85 -2.91
N PHE A 77 55.45 12.11 -2.98
CA PHE A 77 55.37 10.65 -2.83
C PHE A 77 55.10 9.90 -4.15
N GLU A 78 55.44 10.49 -5.29
CA GLU A 78 55.35 9.87 -6.63
C GLU A 78 56.08 8.52 -6.64
N GLY A 79 55.37 7.42 -6.96
CA GLY A 79 55.86 6.04 -6.87
C GLY A 79 55.37 5.24 -5.66
N SER A 80 54.50 5.81 -4.82
CA SER A 80 53.78 5.06 -3.79
C SER A 80 52.45 4.53 -4.34
N GLN A 81 52.24 3.21 -4.28
CA GLN A 81 51.02 2.54 -4.79
C GLN A 81 49.70 3.10 -4.21
N GLN A 82 49.75 3.82 -3.09
CA GLN A 82 48.57 4.42 -2.45
C GLN A 82 48.15 5.76 -3.05
N PHE A 83 49.06 6.47 -3.73
CA PHE A 83 48.82 7.83 -4.23
C PHE A 83 49.14 8.00 -5.72
N ASP A 84 49.54 6.91 -6.40
CA ASP A 84 49.62 6.91 -7.87
C ASP A 84 48.20 6.89 -8.45
N PRO A 85 47.88 7.78 -9.40
CA PRO A 85 46.62 7.74 -10.13
C PRO A 85 46.51 6.42 -10.89
N ILE A 86 45.34 5.80 -10.85
CA ILE A 86 45.08 4.55 -11.56
C ILE A 86 45.09 4.89 -13.07
N ASN A 87 46.17 4.54 -13.77
CA ASN A 87 46.40 4.85 -15.19
C ASN A 87 45.40 4.23 -16.19
N THR A 88 44.35 3.56 -15.73
CA THR A 88 43.26 3.07 -16.58
C THR A 88 42.13 4.10 -16.62
N GLU A 89 42.41 5.31 -17.11
CA GLU A 89 41.37 6.32 -17.31
C GLU A 89 40.84 6.26 -18.75
N GLU A 90 39.66 5.65 -18.91
CA GLU A 90 38.74 6.06 -19.98
C GLU A 90 38.24 7.49 -19.66
N ALA A 91 37.94 8.26 -20.71
CA ALA A 91 37.66 9.71 -20.67
C ALA A 91 36.50 10.16 -19.75
N SER A 92 35.81 9.24 -19.09
CA SER A 92 34.66 9.45 -18.20
C SER A 92 35.00 9.36 -16.70
N SER A 93 36.29 9.27 -16.31
CA SER A 93 36.74 9.23 -14.90
C SER A 93 36.27 10.44 -14.06
N TYR A 94 36.04 11.58 -14.72
CA TYR A 94 35.59 12.83 -14.09
C TYR A 94 34.06 13.00 -14.08
N ASP A 95 33.31 12.11 -14.73
CA ASP A 95 31.85 12.20 -14.74
C ASP A 95 31.30 11.64 -13.43
N LEU A 96 30.44 12.42 -12.77
CA LEU A 96 29.70 11.95 -11.60
C LEU A 96 28.77 10.80 -12.02
N VAL A 97 29.21 9.57 -11.82
CA VAL A 97 28.40 8.38 -12.07
C VAL A 97 27.29 8.33 -11.04
N ALA A 98 26.04 8.54 -11.49
CA ALA A 98 24.89 8.27 -10.64
C ALA A 98 24.93 6.77 -10.25
N PRO A 99 24.75 6.41 -8.96
CA PRO A 99 24.87 5.02 -8.50
C PRO A 99 23.84 4.06 -9.14
N TYR A 100 22.87 4.60 -9.88
CA TYR A 100 21.88 3.86 -10.63
C TYR A 100 21.97 4.22 -12.11
N ALA A 101 22.62 3.39 -12.91
CA ALA A 101 22.55 3.47 -14.36
C ALA A 101 21.20 2.85 -14.82
N GLY A 102 20.21 3.71 -15.10
CA GLY A 102 18.89 3.33 -15.64
C GLY A 102 17.69 3.81 -14.80
N ASN A 103 16.47 3.66 -15.34
CA ASN A 103 15.21 4.08 -14.68
C ASN A 103 14.88 3.34 -13.36
N ASN A 104 15.73 2.41 -12.90
CA ASN A 104 15.49 1.51 -11.78
C ASN A 104 16.07 2.03 -10.44
N ALA A 105 15.92 3.33 -10.15
CA ALA A 105 16.21 3.82 -8.81
C ALA A 105 15.30 3.10 -7.78
N PRO A 106 15.77 2.80 -6.56
CA PRO A 106 14.97 2.11 -5.54
C PRO A 106 13.67 2.87 -5.22
N LEU A 107 13.68 4.20 -5.36
CA LEU A 107 12.52 5.07 -5.25
C LEU A 107 11.40 4.70 -6.24
N HIS A 108 11.75 4.38 -7.49
CA HIS A 108 10.78 4.09 -8.54
C HIS A 108 10.16 2.69 -8.38
N ARG A 109 10.85 1.77 -7.70
CA ARG A 109 10.40 0.39 -7.54
C ARG A 109 9.09 0.27 -6.77
N LEU A 110 8.91 1.04 -5.70
CA LEU A 110 7.66 1.01 -4.93
C LEU A 110 6.51 1.67 -5.69
N GLU A 111 6.79 2.74 -6.43
CA GLU A 111 5.78 3.41 -7.27
C GLU A 111 5.28 2.48 -8.36
N GLU A 112 6.19 1.78 -9.06
CA GLU A 112 5.84 0.77 -10.06
C GLU A 112 5.02 -0.37 -9.45
N GLN A 113 5.40 -0.85 -8.27
CA GLN A 113 4.64 -1.89 -7.57
C GLN A 113 3.25 -1.42 -7.16
N ALA A 114 3.11 -0.19 -6.66
CA ALA A 114 1.81 0.39 -6.34
C ALA A 114 0.93 0.52 -7.59
N GLU A 115 1.52 0.92 -8.72
CA GLU A 115 0.82 0.99 -10.01
C GLU A 115 0.35 -0.39 -10.47
N ILE A 116 1.19 -1.42 -10.36
CA ILE A 116 0.80 -2.81 -10.65
C ILE A 116 -0.31 -3.28 -9.69
N MET A 117 -0.19 -2.97 -8.40
CA MET A 117 -1.13 -3.39 -7.35
C MET A 117 -2.54 -2.87 -7.59
N PHE A 118 -2.72 -1.64 -8.06
CA PHE A 118 -4.03 -1.06 -8.36
C PHE A 118 -4.38 -1.07 -9.85
N SER A 119 -3.65 -1.84 -10.66
CA SER A 119 -3.89 -1.92 -12.11
C SER A 119 -5.11 -2.76 -12.46
N THR A 120 -5.72 -2.46 -13.62
CA THR A 120 -6.76 -3.30 -14.22
C THR A 120 -6.27 -4.73 -14.49
N GLU A 121 -4.98 -4.88 -14.81
CA GLU A 121 -4.37 -6.19 -15.05
C GLU A 121 -4.37 -7.05 -13.77
N HIS A 122 -4.12 -6.46 -12.60
CA HIS A 122 -4.25 -7.15 -11.32
C HIS A 122 -5.70 -7.58 -11.07
N MET A 123 -6.68 -6.71 -11.33
CA MET A 123 -8.09 -7.09 -11.25
C MET A 123 -8.40 -8.27 -12.19
N THR A 124 -7.94 -8.25 -13.45
CA THR A 124 -8.17 -9.37 -14.36
C THR A 124 -7.50 -10.68 -13.91
N THR A 125 -6.36 -10.59 -13.23
CA THR A 125 -5.67 -11.77 -12.66
C THR A 125 -6.48 -12.37 -11.51
N ILE A 126 -7.05 -11.53 -10.64
CA ILE A 126 -7.96 -11.96 -9.57
C ILE A 126 -9.21 -12.63 -10.17
N LEU A 127 -9.82 -12.00 -11.18
CA LEU A 127 -11.07 -12.48 -11.77
C LEU A 127 -10.91 -13.71 -12.68
N SER A 128 -9.69 -14.05 -13.09
CA SER A 128 -9.43 -15.20 -13.97
C SER A 128 -8.97 -16.45 -13.22
N ASN A 129 -8.53 -16.32 -11.96
CA ASN A 129 -8.17 -17.45 -11.12
C ASN A 129 -9.36 -17.81 -10.20
N PRO A 130 -9.86 -19.07 -10.20
CA PRO A 130 -11.00 -19.48 -9.38
C PRO A 130 -10.81 -19.25 -7.87
N GLY A 131 -9.60 -19.48 -7.35
CA GLY A 131 -9.29 -19.30 -5.93
C GLY A 131 -9.30 -17.83 -5.51
N TYR A 132 -8.73 -16.94 -6.32
CA TYR A 132 -8.74 -15.51 -6.04
C TYR A 132 -10.13 -14.90 -6.23
N LEU A 133 -10.87 -15.34 -7.27
CA LEU A 133 -12.24 -14.93 -7.50
C LEU A 133 -13.15 -15.33 -6.34
N TYR A 134 -12.99 -16.53 -5.78
CA TYR A 134 -13.76 -16.97 -4.61
C TYR A 134 -13.56 -16.02 -3.42
N ARG A 135 -12.30 -15.76 -3.03
CA ARG A 135 -11.98 -14.83 -1.93
C ARG A 135 -12.48 -13.41 -2.20
N PHE A 136 -12.39 -12.95 -3.43
CA PHE A 136 -12.91 -11.64 -3.82
C PHE A 136 -14.44 -11.57 -3.73
N ARG A 137 -15.15 -12.62 -4.16
CA ARG A 137 -16.61 -12.73 -4.05
C ARG A 137 -17.08 -12.75 -2.60
N GLU A 138 -16.40 -13.52 -1.76
CA GLU A 138 -16.67 -13.58 -0.32
C GLU A 138 -16.52 -12.20 0.32
N PHE A 139 -15.41 -11.50 0.04
CA PHE A 139 -15.19 -10.13 0.49
C PHE A 139 -16.31 -9.17 0.03
N LEU A 140 -16.73 -9.24 -1.24
CA LEU A 140 -17.82 -8.39 -1.73
C LEU A 140 -19.15 -8.73 -1.04
N ALA A 141 -19.46 -10.00 -0.82
CA ALA A 141 -20.69 -10.42 -0.15
C ALA A 141 -20.77 -9.90 1.29
N GLU A 142 -19.65 -9.94 2.02
CA GLU A 142 -19.58 -9.50 3.41
C GLU A 142 -19.51 -7.98 3.58
N GLN A 143 -18.65 -7.31 2.82
CA GLN A 143 -18.29 -5.90 3.07
C GLN A 143 -18.97 -4.93 2.10
N ARG A 144 -19.35 -5.39 0.89
CA ARG A 144 -19.87 -4.53 -0.20
C ARG A 144 -20.94 -5.23 -1.05
N PRO A 145 -22.09 -5.60 -0.47
CA PRO A 145 -23.10 -6.41 -1.15
C PRO A 145 -23.65 -5.76 -2.42
N ARG A 146 -23.67 -4.41 -2.50
CA ARG A 146 -24.09 -3.67 -3.71
C ARG A 146 -23.19 -3.92 -4.92
N SER A 147 -21.91 -4.21 -4.69
CA SER A 147 -20.91 -4.40 -5.75
C SER A 147 -20.92 -5.82 -6.31
N VAL A 148 -21.60 -6.77 -5.66
CA VAL A 148 -21.81 -8.15 -6.16
C VAL A 148 -22.55 -8.13 -7.51
N MET A 149 -23.53 -7.23 -7.67
CA MET A 149 -24.27 -7.08 -8.92
C MET A 149 -23.39 -6.57 -10.07
N VAL A 150 -22.42 -5.70 -9.78
CA VAL A 150 -21.46 -5.20 -10.78
C VAL A 150 -20.52 -6.32 -11.21
N LEU A 151 -20.05 -7.14 -10.26
CA LEU A 151 -19.24 -8.32 -10.55
C LEU A 151 -20.01 -9.33 -11.41
N GLU A 152 -21.27 -9.64 -11.04
CA GLU A 152 -22.11 -10.56 -11.80
C GLU A 152 -22.38 -10.04 -13.21
N HIS A 153 -22.66 -8.73 -13.36
CA HIS A 153 -22.79 -8.10 -14.66
C HIS A 153 -21.53 -8.27 -15.52
N TYR A 154 -20.35 -8.02 -14.94
CA TYR A 154 -19.08 -8.22 -15.65
C TYR A 154 -18.86 -9.68 -16.05
N LEU A 155 -19.09 -10.64 -15.16
CA LEU A 155 -18.91 -12.07 -15.45
C LEU A 155 -19.87 -12.55 -16.54
N ASN A 156 -21.13 -12.11 -16.52
CA ASN A 156 -22.10 -12.42 -17.55
C ASN A 156 -21.74 -11.77 -18.90
N ALA A 157 -21.26 -10.52 -18.90
CA ALA A 157 -20.78 -9.87 -20.11
C ALA A 157 -19.55 -10.58 -20.70
N ARG A 158 -18.58 -10.97 -19.85
CA ARG A 158 -17.40 -11.74 -20.25
C ARG A 158 -17.79 -13.11 -20.83
N LYS A 159 -18.75 -13.80 -20.21
CA LYS A 159 -19.31 -15.07 -20.71
C LYS A 159 -19.96 -14.89 -22.08
N ALA A 160 -20.76 -13.85 -22.28
CA ALA A 160 -21.37 -13.55 -23.57
C ALA A 160 -20.32 -13.23 -24.65
N LEU A 161 -19.28 -12.46 -24.33
CA LEU A 161 -18.17 -12.20 -25.26
C LEU A 161 -17.41 -13.49 -25.63
N LYS A 162 -17.19 -14.39 -24.68
CA LYS A 162 -16.58 -15.70 -24.95
C LYS A 162 -17.47 -16.61 -25.80
N ALA A 163 -18.79 -16.53 -25.63
CA ALA A 163 -19.73 -17.24 -26.49
C ALA A 163 -19.69 -16.73 -27.95
N ILE A 164 -19.56 -15.41 -28.15
CA ILE A 164 -19.37 -14.82 -29.48
C ILE A 164 -18.03 -15.30 -30.09
N GLN A 165 -16.96 -15.34 -29.30
CA GLN A 165 -15.65 -15.85 -29.75
C GLN A 165 -15.71 -17.32 -30.17
N TYR A 166 -16.42 -18.15 -29.41
CA TYR A 166 -16.68 -19.55 -29.76
C TYR A 166 -17.51 -19.68 -31.05
N ALA A 167 -18.57 -18.89 -31.21
CA ALA A 167 -19.36 -18.89 -32.45
C ALA A 167 -18.53 -18.48 -33.67
N ASN A 168 -17.64 -17.48 -33.51
CA ASN A 168 -16.71 -17.08 -34.56
C ASN A 168 -15.68 -18.18 -34.87
N ALA A 169 -15.22 -18.95 -33.87
CA ALA A 169 -14.33 -20.08 -34.08
C ALA A 169 -15.01 -21.18 -34.94
N LEU A 170 -16.25 -21.54 -34.59
CA LEU A 170 -17.05 -22.48 -35.40
C LEU A 170 -17.27 -21.98 -36.83
N ALA A 171 -17.56 -20.69 -37.01
CA ALA A 171 -17.75 -20.12 -38.35
C ALA A 171 -16.48 -20.21 -39.21
N ARG A 172 -15.29 -20.07 -38.60
CA ARG A 172 -14.00 -20.25 -39.29
C ARG A 172 -13.79 -21.72 -39.69
N ASP A 173 -14.09 -22.66 -38.80
CA ASP A 173 -13.95 -24.09 -39.10
C ASP A 173 -14.86 -24.54 -40.25
N LEU A 174 -16.07 -23.97 -40.34
CA LEU A 174 -17.01 -24.23 -41.44
C LEU A 174 -16.53 -23.71 -42.80
N ALA A 175 -15.73 -22.64 -42.83
CA ALA A 175 -15.20 -22.05 -44.06
C ALA A 175 -14.08 -22.90 -44.71
N GLY A 176 -13.51 -23.88 -43.99
CA GLY A 176 -12.40 -24.71 -44.46
C GLY A 176 -12.80 -26.03 -45.14
N MET A 177 -14.08 -26.28 -45.39
CA MET A 177 -14.56 -27.56 -45.96
C MET A 177 -14.38 -27.60 -47.49
N PRO A 178 -13.52 -28.48 -48.04
CA PRO A 178 -13.13 -28.47 -49.46
C PRO A 178 -14.18 -29.02 -50.45
N GLU A 179 -15.26 -29.65 -49.98
CA GLU A 179 -16.22 -30.37 -50.84
C GLU A 179 -17.48 -29.58 -51.22
N ILE A 180 -17.71 -28.41 -50.62
CA ILE A 180 -18.89 -27.58 -50.87
C ILE A 180 -18.43 -26.27 -51.50
N GLN A 181 -18.89 -25.96 -52.72
CA GLN A 181 -18.65 -24.67 -53.37
C GLN A 181 -19.37 -23.56 -52.61
N THR A 182 -18.77 -23.07 -51.54
CA THR A 182 -19.18 -21.85 -50.86
C THR A 182 -18.56 -20.67 -51.61
N SER A 183 -19.32 -19.59 -51.79
CA SER A 183 -18.82 -18.34 -52.41
C SER A 183 -17.55 -17.86 -51.70
N ASP A 184 -16.58 -17.30 -52.43
CA ASP A 184 -15.29 -16.75 -51.96
C ASP A 184 -15.36 -15.66 -50.85
N GLN A 185 -16.54 -15.39 -50.29
CA GLN A 185 -16.72 -14.42 -49.22
C GLN A 185 -16.48 -15.07 -47.86
N SER A 186 -15.34 -14.74 -47.25
CA SER A 186 -15.05 -15.03 -45.84
C SER A 186 -16.16 -14.47 -44.93
N ILE A 187 -16.68 -15.29 -44.03
CA ILE A 187 -17.70 -14.88 -43.06
C ILE A 187 -17.07 -13.86 -42.09
N PRO A 188 -17.56 -12.61 -42.02
CA PRO A 188 -17.00 -11.63 -41.10
C PRO A 188 -17.25 -12.05 -39.66
N PRO A 189 -16.30 -11.80 -38.73
CA PRO A 189 -16.49 -12.12 -37.33
C PRO A 189 -17.63 -11.29 -36.73
N THR A 190 -18.48 -11.93 -35.92
CA THR A 190 -19.49 -11.22 -35.13
C THR A 190 -18.79 -10.50 -33.98
N THR A 191 -19.02 -9.20 -33.83
CA THR A 191 -18.54 -8.40 -32.70
C THR A 191 -19.71 -7.65 -32.07
N ASN A 192 -19.59 -7.30 -30.79
CA ASN A 192 -20.58 -6.49 -30.09
C ASN A 192 -19.87 -5.41 -29.28
N GLU A 193 -19.54 -4.31 -29.95
CA GLU A 193 -18.78 -3.19 -29.36
C GLU A 193 -19.48 -2.61 -28.12
N MET A 194 -20.82 -2.57 -28.12
CA MET A 194 -21.60 -2.10 -26.98
C MET A 194 -21.43 -3.00 -25.75
N LEU A 195 -21.33 -4.31 -25.94
CA LEU A 195 -21.09 -5.27 -24.87
C LEU A 195 -19.64 -5.19 -24.37
N GLU A 196 -18.68 -5.01 -25.27
CA GLU A 196 -17.26 -4.80 -24.93
C GLU A 196 -17.07 -3.53 -24.09
N ASP A 197 -17.67 -2.42 -24.51
CA ASP A 197 -17.64 -1.15 -23.77
C ASP A 197 -18.29 -1.28 -22.38
N ARG A 198 -19.43 -1.98 -22.28
CA ARG A 198 -20.08 -2.25 -20.98
C ARG A 198 -19.21 -3.13 -20.08
N ALA A 199 -18.59 -4.17 -20.61
CA ALA A 199 -17.67 -5.02 -19.86
C ALA A 199 -16.45 -4.25 -19.38
N ALA A 200 -15.87 -3.40 -20.25
CA ALA A 200 -14.73 -2.54 -19.92
C ALA A 200 -15.09 -1.52 -18.82
N LYS A 201 -16.26 -0.87 -18.91
CA LYS A 201 -16.77 0.05 -17.89
C LYS A 201 -17.00 -0.64 -16.55
N ALA A 202 -17.59 -1.84 -16.56
CA ALA A 202 -17.79 -2.62 -15.34
C ALA A 202 -16.45 -3.02 -14.70
N LEU A 203 -15.48 -3.46 -15.51
CA LEU A 203 -14.13 -3.78 -15.05
C LEU A 203 -13.41 -2.54 -14.48
N ALA A 204 -13.55 -1.39 -15.13
CA ALA A 204 -12.98 -0.13 -14.66
C ALA A 204 -13.60 0.30 -13.32
N ALA A 205 -14.92 0.15 -13.15
CA ALA A 205 -15.60 0.43 -11.89
C ALA A 205 -15.12 -0.49 -10.75
N LEU A 206 -15.02 -1.80 -11.01
CA LEU A 206 -14.47 -2.77 -10.06
C LEU A 206 -13.01 -2.43 -9.71
N THR A 207 -12.20 -2.05 -10.69
CA THR A 207 -10.79 -1.69 -10.48
C THR A 207 -10.65 -0.39 -9.68
N ALA A 208 -11.51 0.60 -9.91
CA ALA A 208 -11.40 1.90 -9.27
C ALA A 208 -11.82 1.87 -7.78
N GLU A 209 -12.86 1.12 -7.43
CA GLU A 209 -13.45 1.13 -6.08
C GLU A 209 -13.25 -0.18 -5.30
N GLU A 210 -13.43 -1.33 -5.94
CA GLU A 210 -13.47 -2.63 -5.27
C GLU A 210 -12.08 -3.25 -5.09
N LEU A 211 -11.20 -3.09 -6.09
CA LEU A 211 -9.81 -3.56 -6.00
C LEU A 211 -9.08 -2.94 -4.80
N PRO A 212 -9.07 -1.60 -4.62
CA PRO A 212 -8.34 -1.01 -3.51
C PRO A 212 -8.94 -1.41 -2.16
N ALA A 213 -10.26 -1.58 -2.09
CA ALA A 213 -10.94 -2.03 -0.88
C ALA A 213 -10.57 -3.47 -0.49
N PHE A 214 -10.52 -4.39 -1.46
CA PHE A 214 -10.12 -5.79 -1.25
C PHE A 214 -8.64 -5.91 -0.83
N ILE A 215 -7.77 -5.15 -1.48
CA ILE A 215 -6.34 -5.11 -1.14
C ILE A 215 -6.17 -4.54 0.27
N THR A 216 -6.88 -3.45 0.59
CA THR A 216 -6.85 -2.82 1.91
C THR A 216 -7.32 -3.78 3.01
N SER A 217 -8.44 -4.50 2.82
CA SER A 217 -8.94 -5.46 3.83
C SER A 217 -7.97 -6.62 4.08
N THR A 218 -7.33 -7.11 3.02
CA THR A 218 -6.27 -8.12 3.10
C THR A 218 -5.07 -7.59 3.89
N CYS A 219 -4.61 -6.37 3.59
CA CYS A 219 -3.51 -5.73 4.30
C CYS A 219 -3.84 -5.46 5.78
N ILE A 220 -5.07 -5.06 6.11
CA ILE A 220 -5.53 -4.91 7.49
C ILE A 220 -5.44 -6.25 8.22
N THR A 221 -5.92 -7.34 7.62
CA THR A 221 -5.91 -8.67 8.24
C THR A 221 -4.49 -9.13 8.54
N ILE A 222 -3.55 -8.94 7.61
CA ILE A 222 -2.14 -9.31 7.78
C ILE A 222 -1.48 -8.44 8.84
N THR A 223 -1.61 -7.12 8.70
CA THR A 223 -1.00 -6.17 9.61
C THR A 223 -1.52 -6.35 11.02
N SER A 224 -2.80 -6.70 11.16
CA SER A 224 -3.40 -6.94 12.47
C SER A 224 -2.72 -8.08 13.21
N LYS A 225 -2.52 -9.21 12.53
CA LYS A 225 -1.80 -10.35 13.10
C LYS A 225 -0.36 -10.01 13.45
N VAL A 226 0.35 -9.31 12.57
CA VAL A 226 1.75 -8.92 12.80
C VAL A 226 1.88 -8.01 14.02
N VAL A 227 0.99 -7.04 14.18
CA VAL A 227 1.02 -6.13 15.34
C VAL A 227 0.56 -6.83 16.63
N GLU A 228 -0.43 -7.71 16.57
CA GLU A 228 -0.83 -8.53 17.73
C GLU A 228 0.32 -9.39 18.24
N GLU A 229 1.03 -10.08 17.35
CA GLU A 229 2.19 -10.89 17.71
C GLU A 229 3.39 -10.05 18.17
N ARG A 230 3.55 -8.84 17.63
CA ARG A 230 4.55 -7.87 18.13
C ARG A 230 4.23 -7.47 19.57
N ILE A 231 2.97 -7.12 19.86
CA ILE A 231 2.54 -6.72 21.21
C ILE A 231 2.67 -7.88 22.20
N ARG A 232 2.41 -9.12 21.77
CA ARG A 232 2.60 -10.33 22.58
C ARG A 232 4.07 -10.77 22.72
N GLY A 233 4.98 -10.17 21.94
CA GLY A 233 6.41 -10.53 21.92
C GLY A 233 6.72 -11.88 21.24
N THR A 234 5.81 -12.42 20.44
CA THR A 234 5.94 -13.73 19.77
C THR A 234 6.32 -13.62 18.30
N LEU A 235 6.60 -12.41 17.80
CA LEU A 235 6.84 -12.16 16.39
C LEU A 235 8.12 -12.87 15.86
N PRO A 236 8.02 -13.65 14.77
CA PRO A 236 9.18 -14.29 14.15
C PRO A 236 10.26 -13.28 13.71
N ALA A 237 11.53 -13.67 13.83
CA ALA A 237 12.69 -12.79 13.54
C ALA A 237 12.67 -12.14 12.15
N LYS A 238 12.14 -12.84 11.14
CA LYS A 238 12.02 -12.31 9.77
C LYS A 238 11.14 -11.06 9.64
N PHE A 239 10.19 -10.87 10.55
CA PHE A 239 9.32 -9.70 10.54
C PHE A 239 9.80 -8.61 11.51
N GLN A 240 10.85 -8.84 12.31
CA GLN A 240 11.34 -7.87 13.30
C GLN A 240 11.85 -6.58 12.64
N ALA A 241 12.56 -6.69 11.50
CA ALA A 241 13.04 -5.52 10.75
C ALA A 241 11.91 -4.64 10.20
N THR A 242 10.80 -5.25 9.77
CA THR A 242 9.59 -4.53 9.33
C THR A 242 8.74 -4.09 10.53
N SER A 243 8.90 -4.73 11.69
CA SER A 243 8.02 -4.57 12.85
C SER A 243 8.10 -3.20 13.49
N ASP A 244 9.28 -2.56 13.51
CA ASP A 244 9.51 -1.28 14.18
C ASP A 244 8.56 -0.19 13.65
N ALA A 245 8.25 -0.22 12.35
CA ALA A 245 7.37 0.72 11.68
C ALA A 245 5.85 0.42 11.77
N LEU A 246 5.45 -0.74 12.32
CA LEU A 246 4.09 -1.27 12.09
C LEU A 246 3.00 -0.86 13.09
N ALA A 247 3.31 -0.25 14.25
CA ALA A 247 2.31 -0.16 15.35
C ALA A 247 2.18 1.19 16.09
N GLU A 248 3.05 2.17 15.84
CA GLU A 248 3.18 3.34 16.74
C GLU A 248 2.92 4.69 16.06
N VAL A 249 2.49 4.69 14.80
CA VAL A 249 2.31 5.92 14.03
C VAL A 249 0.85 6.39 14.09
N PHE A 250 0.61 7.43 14.90
CA PHE A 250 -0.71 8.01 15.08
C PHE A 250 -0.67 9.53 14.97
N CYS A 251 -1.76 10.10 14.46
CA CYS A 251 -2.02 11.53 14.51
C CYS A 251 -3.47 11.79 14.93
N LEU A 252 -3.69 12.83 15.73
CA LEU A 252 -4.99 13.35 16.10
C LEU A 252 -5.23 14.66 15.36
N THR A 253 -6.38 14.79 14.70
CA THR A 253 -6.76 15.98 13.91
C THR A 253 -8.05 16.61 14.44
N ASP A 254 -8.19 17.93 14.26
CA ASP A 254 -9.33 18.71 14.74
C ASP A 254 -10.19 19.23 13.57
N PRO A 255 -11.33 18.59 13.25
CA PRO A 255 -12.19 18.99 12.14
C PRO A 255 -12.96 20.29 12.41
N SER A 256 -12.95 20.82 13.65
CA SER A 256 -13.58 22.11 13.95
C SER A 256 -12.75 23.32 13.49
N ARG A 257 -11.47 23.09 13.20
CA ARG A 257 -10.55 24.10 12.68
C ARG A 257 -10.51 24.07 11.15
N PRO A 258 -10.19 25.20 10.49
CA PRO A 258 -10.07 25.22 9.04
C PRO A 258 -9.03 24.17 8.60
N ASP A 259 -9.39 23.40 7.58
CA ASP A 259 -8.52 22.43 6.94
C ASP A 259 -8.19 21.15 7.74
N ASN A 260 -8.89 20.87 8.85
CA ASN A 260 -8.69 19.70 9.71
C ASN A 260 -7.21 19.43 10.06
N PRO A 261 -6.53 20.35 10.78
CA PRO A 261 -5.12 20.26 11.08
C PRO A 261 -4.81 19.20 12.14
N ILE A 262 -3.60 18.66 12.09
CA ILE A 262 -3.04 17.79 13.13
C ILE A 262 -2.78 18.61 14.40
N ILE A 263 -3.28 18.14 15.54
CA ILE A 263 -3.11 18.77 16.85
C ILE A 263 -2.14 17.99 17.75
N PHE A 264 -2.05 16.67 17.58
CA PHE A 264 -1.06 15.82 18.25
C PHE A 264 -0.59 14.75 17.27
N ALA A 265 0.67 14.33 17.38
CA ALA A 265 1.21 13.21 16.64
C ALA A 265 2.20 12.42 17.50
N SER A 266 2.35 11.12 17.22
CA SER A 266 3.34 10.29 17.91
C SER A 266 4.77 10.61 17.45
N GLU A 267 5.75 10.25 18.27
CA GLU A 267 7.16 10.38 17.87
C GLU A 267 7.48 9.54 16.62
N GLU A 268 6.87 8.36 16.50
CA GLU A 268 7.03 7.49 15.34
C GLU A 268 6.40 8.07 14.06
N PHE A 269 5.43 8.98 14.17
CA PHE A 269 4.97 9.78 13.03
C PHE A 269 6.09 10.64 12.48
N HIS A 270 6.87 11.29 13.35
CA HIS A 270 8.05 12.04 12.93
C HIS A 270 9.10 11.12 12.28
N ARG A 271 9.43 9.99 12.91
CA ARG A 271 10.45 9.06 12.39
C ARG A 271 10.07 8.45 11.05
N THR A 272 8.81 8.02 10.91
CA THR A 272 8.29 7.42 9.68
C THR A 272 8.19 8.46 8.57
N THR A 273 7.60 9.63 8.84
CA THR A 273 7.37 10.61 7.76
C THR A 273 8.58 11.51 7.50
N GLN A 274 9.56 11.51 8.40
CA GLN A 274 10.74 12.39 8.44
C GLN A 274 10.42 13.90 8.53
N TYR A 275 9.15 14.25 8.80
CA TYR A 275 8.74 15.63 9.05
C TYR A 275 8.83 15.96 10.53
N GLY A 276 9.57 17.01 10.88
CA GLY A 276 9.68 17.48 12.26
C GLY A 276 8.33 17.85 12.86
N MET A 277 8.17 17.71 14.18
CA MET A 277 6.90 17.95 14.87
C MET A 277 6.38 19.38 14.65
N ASP A 278 7.27 20.38 14.63
CA ASP A 278 6.96 21.78 14.33
C ASP A 278 6.38 21.98 12.92
N TYR A 279 6.71 21.09 11.98
CA TYR A 279 6.16 21.12 10.64
C TYR A 279 4.79 20.43 10.57
N VAL A 280 4.64 19.32 11.28
CA VAL A 280 3.45 18.47 11.23
C VAL A 280 2.26 19.13 11.92
N LEU A 281 2.48 19.68 13.12
CA LEU A 281 1.42 20.27 13.92
C LEU A 281 0.84 21.53 13.28
N GLY A 282 -0.48 21.64 13.26
CA GLY A 282 -1.21 22.74 12.64
C GLY A 282 -1.41 22.60 11.12
N ARG A 283 -0.88 21.56 10.48
CA ARG A 283 -1.09 21.27 9.06
C ARG A 283 -2.00 20.06 8.85
N ASN A 284 -2.66 20.01 7.70
CA ASN A 284 -3.39 18.83 7.25
C ASN A 284 -2.43 17.73 6.77
N CYS A 285 -2.74 16.46 7.00
CA CYS A 285 -1.90 15.30 6.63
C CYS A 285 -1.62 15.16 5.13
N ARG A 286 -2.26 15.94 4.24
CA ARG A 286 -2.07 15.83 2.79
C ARG A 286 -0.65 16.10 2.29
N PHE A 287 0.23 16.68 3.11
CA PHE A 287 1.65 16.86 2.74
C PHE A 287 2.38 15.54 2.51
N LEU A 288 1.83 14.41 2.98
CA LEU A 288 2.32 13.06 2.69
C LEU A 288 1.96 12.56 1.28
N GLN A 289 1.09 13.27 0.56
CA GLN A 289 0.67 12.91 -0.80
C GLN A 289 1.67 13.46 -1.81
N GLY A 290 1.88 12.74 -2.91
CA GLY A 290 2.80 13.14 -3.98
C GLY A 290 2.31 12.75 -5.37
N PRO A 291 3.19 12.81 -6.39
CA PRO A 291 2.80 12.75 -7.79
C PRO A 291 2.10 11.46 -8.22
N LYS A 292 2.52 10.30 -7.70
CA LYS A 292 1.93 8.98 -8.00
C LYS A 292 0.86 8.55 -7.00
N THR A 293 0.49 9.41 -6.04
CA THR A 293 -0.61 9.11 -5.12
C THR A 293 -1.94 9.05 -5.88
N ASN A 294 -2.67 7.95 -5.73
CA ASN A 294 -3.93 7.74 -6.42
C ASN A 294 -5.00 8.75 -5.99
N ARG A 295 -5.52 9.54 -6.94
CA ARG A 295 -6.56 10.55 -6.68
C ARG A 295 -7.87 9.93 -6.21
N ASN A 296 -8.23 8.73 -6.67
CA ASN A 296 -9.44 8.05 -6.22
C ASN A 296 -9.35 7.68 -4.73
N SER A 297 -8.19 7.25 -4.25
CA SER A 297 -7.93 7.02 -2.82
C SER A 297 -8.13 8.30 -2.02
N THR A 298 -7.55 9.43 -2.45
CA THR A 298 -7.74 10.72 -1.75
C THR A 298 -9.20 11.20 -1.74
N ARG A 299 -9.95 10.90 -2.82
CA ARG A 299 -11.38 11.20 -2.92
C ARG A 299 -12.18 10.39 -1.90
N ARG A 300 -11.95 9.07 -1.83
CA ARG A 300 -12.61 8.18 -0.86
C ARG A 300 -12.31 8.55 0.60
N ILE A 301 -11.06 8.92 0.90
CA ILE A 301 -10.68 9.40 2.23
C ILE A 301 -11.47 10.65 2.60
N ARG A 302 -11.57 11.62 1.69
CA ARG A 302 -12.35 12.84 1.89
C ARG A 302 -13.83 12.52 2.12
N GLU A 303 -14.44 11.71 1.26
CA GLU A 303 -15.83 11.28 1.38
C GLU A 303 -16.10 10.56 2.72
N GLY A 304 -15.16 9.76 3.21
CA GLY A 304 -15.25 9.09 4.52
C GLY A 304 -15.22 10.07 5.69
N ILE A 305 -14.31 11.04 5.65
CA ILE A 305 -14.18 12.09 6.68
C ILE A 305 -15.40 13.00 6.68
N GLU A 306 -15.87 13.46 5.52
CA GLU A 306 -17.05 14.31 5.38
C GLU A 306 -18.33 13.61 5.85
N ALA A 307 -18.46 12.31 5.56
CA ALA A 307 -19.56 11.49 6.05
C ALA A 307 -19.46 11.16 7.55
N GLY A 308 -18.34 11.52 8.20
CA GLY A 308 -18.13 11.24 9.62
C GLY A 308 -18.06 9.75 9.94
N ARG A 309 -17.52 8.94 9.02
CA ARG A 309 -17.43 7.49 9.14
C ARG A 309 -15.97 7.05 9.29
N HIS A 310 -15.78 5.86 9.86
CA HIS A 310 -14.48 5.19 9.76
C HIS A 310 -14.13 4.97 8.28
N HIS A 311 -12.86 5.10 7.96
CA HIS A 311 -12.35 4.84 6.62
C HIS A 311 -10.95 4.23 6.72
N SER A 312 -10.72 3.16 5.98
CA SER A 312 -9.40 2.56 5.83
C SER A 312 -9.04 2.49 4.35
N GLU A 313 -7.81 2.87 4.02
CA GLU A 313 -7.31 2.94 2.64
C GLU A 313 -5.81 2.65 2.62
N LEU A 314 -5.40 1.73 1.74
CA LEU A 314 -4.01 1.53 1.37
C LEU A 314 -3.66 2.39 0.16
N PHE A 315 -2.68 3.29 0.31
CA PHE A 315 -2.28 4.18 -0.78
C PHE A 315 -0.84 4.67 -0.63
N LEU A 316 -0.28 5.18 -1.73
CA LEU A 316 1.10 5.63 -1.81
C LEU A 316 1.28 7.02 -1.16
N ASN A 317 2.23 7.15 -0.24
CA ASN A 317 2.65 8.40 0.39
C ASN A 317 4.16 8.61 0.24
N TYR A 318 4.62 9.80 0.60
CA TYR A 318 6.00 10.24 0.46
C TYR A 318 6.51 10.83 1.78
N ARG A 319 7.75 10.49 2.12
CA ARG A 319 8.47 11.09 3.25
C ARG A 319 9.06 12.44 2.85
N ARG A 320 9.65 13.15 3.81
CA ARG A 320 10.25 14.48 3.57
C ARG A 320 11.40 14.44 2.56
N ASP A 321 12.18 13.37 2.52
CA ASP A 321 13.25 13.15 1.53
C ASP A 321 12.73 12.81 0.11
N GLY A 322 11.42 12.66 -0.07
CA GLY A 322 10.79 12.25 -1.32
C GLY A 322 10.72 10.74 -1.52
N SER A 323 11.16 9.93 -0.55
CA SER A 323 11.03 8.47 -0.62
C SER A 323 9.58 8.03 -0.52
N PRO A 324 9.09 7.16 -1.43
CA PRO A 324 7.74 6.66 -1.36
C PRO A 324 7.62 5.54 -0.32
N PHE A 325 6.45 5.45 0.30
CA PHE A 325 6.07 4.35 1.18
C PHE A 325 4.58 4.01 1.03
N MET A 326 4.23 2.74 1.18
CA MET A 326 2.85 2.27 1.14
C MET A 326 2.22 2.48 2.50
N ASN A 327 1.30 3.46 2.59
CA ASN A 327 0.61 3.80 3.83
C ASN A 327 -0.75 3.09 3.89
N LEU A 328 -0.89 2.15 4.83
CA LEU A 328 -2.19 1.66 5.26
C LEU A 328 -2.74 2.63 6.31
N LEU A 329 -3.59 3.55 5.85
CA LEU A 329 -4.24 4.54 6.71
C LEU A 329 -5.55 3.97 7.24
N GLN A 330 -5.73 4.01 8.55
CA GLN A 330 -7.02 3.80 9.19
C GLN A 330 -7.43 5.07 9.96
N CYS A 331 -8.60 5.60 9.62
CA CYS A 331 -9.15 6.81 10.22
C CYS A 331 -10.45 6.49 10.96
N ALA A 332 -10.61 7.01 12.17
CA ALA A 332 -11.87 6.92 12.91
C ALA A 332 -12.29 8.27 13.52
N PRO A 333 -13.59 8.60 13.46
CA PRO A 333 -14.14 9.78 14.13
C PRO A 333 -14.23 9.54 15.65
N LEU A 334 -13.94 10.58 16.42
CA LEU A 334 -14.07 10.60 17.87
C LEU A 334 -15.23 11.51 18.24
N CYS A 335 -16.33 10.89 18.64
CA CYS A 335 -17.56 11.59 19.02
C CYS A 335 -17.59 11.88 20.52
N ASP A 336 -18.17 13.03 20.89
CA ASP A 336 -18.53 13.32 22.28
C ASP A 336 -19.80 12.56 22.74
N SER A 337 -20.23 12.80 23.98
CA SER A 337 -21.45 12.21 24.54
C SER A 337 -22.73 12.58 23.81
N THR A 338 -22.71 13.64 23.00
CA THR A 338 -23.85 14.09 22.18
C THR A 338 -23.84 13.47 20.77
N GLY A 339 -22.84 12.63 20.46
CA GLY A 339 -22.64 12.04 19.14
C GLY A 339 -21.97 12.98 18.13
N LYS A 340 -21.58 14.20 18.54
CA LYS A 340 -20.91 15.15 17.66
C LYS A 340 -19.43 14.80 17.53
N ILE A 341 -18.93 14.78 16.30
CA ILE A 341 -17.52 14.52 16.00
C ILE A 341 -16.69 15.70 16.54
N ARG A 342 -15.73 15.38 17.41
CA ARG A 342 -14.80 16.34 18.01
C ARG A 342 -13.42 16.30 17.36
N TYR A 343 -12.94 15.10 17.05
CA TYR A 343 -11.60 14.86 16.52
C TYR A 343 -11.63 13.67 15.56
N PHE A 344 -10.57 13.49 14.77
CA PHE A 344 -10.31 12.25 14.06
C PHE A 344 -8.95 11.69 14.49
N ILE A 345 -8.92 10.38 14.78
CA ILE A 345 -7.68 9.64 14.96
C ILE A 345 -7.31 8.99 13.63
N GLY A 346 -6.06 9.14 13.22
CA GLY A 346 -5.48 8.46 12.06
C GLY A 346 -4.32 7.59 12.51
N ALA A 347 -4.39 6.29 12.23
CA ALA A 347 -3.29 5.35 12.34
C ALA A 347 -2.66 5.19 10.95
N GLN A 348 -1.37 5.42 10.82
CA GLN A 348 -0.63 5.16 9.59
C GLN A 348 0.23 3.93 9.79
N ILE A 349 0.32 3.06 8.81
CA ILE A 349 1.15 1.88 8.92
C ILE A 349 1.94 1.74 7.63
N ASP A 350 3.26 1.73 7.77
CA ASP A 350 4.14 1.51 6.64
C ASP A 350 4.17 0.03 6.28
N VAL A 351 3.41 -0.33 5.24
CA VAL A 351 3.36 -1.69 4.72
C VAL A 351 4.26 -1.86 3.50
N SER A 352 5.25 -0.99 3.30
CA SER A 352 6.16 -1.08 2.14
C SER A 352 6.89 -2.41 2.08
N GLY A 353 7.38 -2.93 3.22
CA GLY A 353 8.00 -4.26 3.27
C GLY A 353 7.04 -5.39 2.89
N LEU A 354 5.82 -5.38 3.45
CA LEU A 354 4.78 -6.36 3.12
C LEU A 354 4.33 -6.28 1.66
N ALA A 355 4.24 -5.07 1.11
CA ALA A 355 3.89 -4.81 -0.29
C ALA A 355 5.02 -5.23 -1.25
N MET A 356 6.27 -5.00 -0.88
CA MET A 356 7.46 -5.31 -1.68
C MET A 356 7.69 -6.81 -1.84
N ASP A 357 7.45 -7.57 -0.77
CA ASP A 357 7.65 -9.02 -0.76
C ASP A 357 6.46 -9.77 -1.39
N GLY A 358 5.37 -9.06 -1.70
CA GLY A 358 4.13 -9.65 -2.21
C GLY A 358 3.57 -10.75 -1.30
N ALA A 359 4.04 -10.82 -0.05
CA ALA A 359 4.20 -12.05 0.72
C ALA A 359 2.91 -12.81 1.02
N ASN A 360 1.74 -12.23 0.72
CA ASN A 360 0.43 -12.85 0.92
C ASN A 360 -0.60 -12.50 -0.18
N MET A 361 -0.21 -11.84 -1.27
CA MET A 361 -1.08 -11.66 -2.45
C MET A 361 -0.50 -12.45 -3.61
N GLU A 362 -0.81 -13.75 -3.63
CA GLU A 362 -0.38 -14.67 -4.68
C GLU A 362 -0.78 -14.16 -6.09
N SER A 363 -1.92 -13.46 -6.21
CA SER A 363 -2.36 -12.80 -7.45
C SER A 363 -1.36 -11.75 -7.93
N LEU A 364 -0.84 -10.93 -7.02
CA LEU A 364 0.15 -9.90 -7.30
C LEU A 364 1.51 -10.54 -7.63
N GLN A 365 1.91 -11.58 -6.89
CA GLN A 365 3.15 -12.32 -7.17
C GLN A 365 3.12 -12.97 -8.55
N THR A 366 2.01 -13.61 -8.90
CA THR A 366 1.80 -14.22 -10.23
C THR A 366 1.91 -13.17 -11.33
N LEU A 367 1.28 -12.01 -11.13
CA LEU A 367 1.34 -10.90 -12.08
C LEU A 367 2.76 -10.31 -12.19
N ALA A 368 3.44 -10.09 -11.07
CA ALA A 368 4.80 -9.56 -11.05
C ALA A 368 5.79 -10.53 -11.71
N ALA A 369 5.66 -11.83 -11.45
CA ALA A 369 6.46 -12.87 -12.10
C ALA A 369 6.23 -12.89 -13.63
N ARG A 370 4.97 -12.80 -14.06
CA ARG A 370 4.61 -12.70 -15.48
C ARG A 370 5.25 -11.46 -16.14
N LYS A 371 5.16 -10.29 -15.51
CA LYS A 371 5.77 -9.05 -16.03
C LYS A 371 7.29 -9.09 -16.08
N ARG A 372 7.94 -9.73 -15.10
CA ARG A 372 9.40 -9.91 -15.11
C ARG A 372 9.84 -10.79 -16.28
N ARG A 373 9.15 -11.91 -16.53
CA ARG A 373 9.43 -12.79 -17.69
C ARG A 373 9.28 -12.06 -19.04
N LEU A 374 8.32 -11.15 -19.15
CA LEU A 374 8.10 -10.34 -20.36
C LEU A 374 9.15 -9.23 -20.57
N LYS A 375 9.83 -8.78 -19.50
CA LYS A 375 10.88 -7.75 -19.58
C LYS A 375 12.26 -8.34 -19.92
N GLU A 376 12.46 -9.66 -19.79
CA GLU A 376 13.71 -10.32 -20.16
C GLU A 376 13.79 -10.50 -21.69
N PRO A 377 14.76 -9.87 -22.38
CA PRO A 377 14.91 -10.04 -23.83
C PRO A 377 15.45 -11.44 -24.13
N GLY A 378 14.64 -12.27 -24.82
CA GLY A 378 15.07 -13.57 -25.35
C GLY A 378 14.38 -14.80 -24.77
N THR A 379 13.45 -14.65 -23.82
CA THR A 379 12.57 -15.75 -23.40
C THR A 379 11.55 -16.04 -24.51
N PRO A 380 11.54 -17.23 -25.13
CA PRO A 380 10.43 -17.61 -25.99
C PRO A 380 9.15 -17.52 -25.15
N GLU A 381 8.12 -16.84 -25.66
CA GLU A 381 6.78 -17.01 -25.11
C GLU A 381 6.53 -18.51 -25.05
N GLU A 382 6.41 -19.08 -23.85
CA GLU A 382 5.89 -20.44 -23.73
C GLU A 382 4.62 -20.48 -24.58
N PRO A 383 4.44 -21.47 -25.46
CA PRO A 383 3.21 -21.59 -26.20
C PRO A 383 2.11 -21.62 -25.15
N GLN A 384 1.37 -20.51 -25.02
CA GLN A 384 0.12 -20.53 -24.28
C GLN A 384 -0.65 -21.62 -24.97
N ASP A 385 -0.82 -22.74 -24.27
CA ASP A 385 -1.63 -23.85 -24.74
C ASP A 385 -2.95 -23.20 -25.09
N ARG A 386 -3.19 -22.98 -26.39
CA ARG A 386 -4.28 -22.15 -26.88
C ARG A 386 -5.53 -22.94 -26.54
N LYS A 387 -6.06 -22.67 -25.34
CA LYS A 387 -7.29 -23.29 -24.88
C LYS A 387 -8.31 -23.07 -25.97
N SER A 388 -8.98 -24.14 -26.39
CA SER A 388 -10.05 -23.99 -27.36
C SER A 388 -11.07 -22.98 -26.82
N GLU A 389 -11.66 -22.20 -27.71
CA GLU A 389 -12.63 -21.16 -27.35
C GLU A 389 -13.81 -21.74 -26.55
N PHE A 390 -14.09 -23.04 -26.75
CA PHE A 390 -15.05 -23.79 -25.96
C PHE A 390 -14.58 -24.04 -24.51
N ILE A 391 -13.31 -24.38 -24.28
CA ILE A 391 -12.76 -24.54 -22.92
C ILE A 391 -12.90 -23.21 -22.17
N GLU A 392 -12.47 -22.10 -22.78
CA GLU A 392 -12.55 -20.77 -22.15
C GLU A 392 -13.99 -20.35 -21.84
N LEU A 393 -14.95 -20.71 -22.68
CA LEU A 393 -16.38 -20.50 -22.42
C LEU A 393 -16.87 -21.39 -21.27
N SER A 394 -16.50 -22.67 -21.27
CA SER A 394 -16.93 -23.64 -20.27
C SER A 394 -16.44 -23.30 -18.86
N GLU A 395 -15.25 -22.69 -18.74
CA GLU A 395 -14.68 -22.22 -17.48
C GLU A 395 -15.51 -21.08 -16.83
N LEU A 396 -16.32 -20.37 -17.61
CA LEU A 396 -17.19 -19.27 -17.13
C LEU A 396 -18.62 -19.71 -16.80
N MET A 397 -18.96 -20.99 -17.01
CA MET A 397 -20.30 -21.50 -16.72
C MET A 397 -20.55 -21.61 -15.22
N SER A 398 -21.74 -21.21 -14.77
CA SER A 398 -22.17 -21.38 -13.38
C SER A 398 -22.38 -22.86 -13.04
N PRO A 399 -22.36 -23.26 -11.75
CA PRO A 399 -22.67 -24.63 -11.35
C PRO A 399 -24.05 -25.11 -11.85
N GLN A 400 -25.02 -24.20 -11.92
CA GLN A 400 -26.35 -24.50 -12.47
C GLN A 400 -26.27 -24.75 -13.99
N GLU A 401 -25.57 -23.91 -14.74
CA GLU A 401 -25.37 -24.07 -16.18
C GLU A 401 -24.63 -25.38 -16.51
N LEU A 402 -23.60 -25.74 -15.72
CA LEU A 402 -22.88 -27.00 -15.87
C LEU A 402 -23.78 -28.21 -15.57
N THR A 403 -24.65 -28.12 -14.56
CA THR A 403 -25.62 -29.17 -14.24
C THR A 403 -26.61 -29.36 -15.39
N THR A 404 -27.10 -28.27 -15.98
CA THR A 404 -27.96 -28.31 -17.17
C THR A 404 -27.23 -28.93 -18.37
N SER A 405 -25.98 -28.53 -18.62
CA SER A 405 -25.14 -29.10 -19.68
C SER A 405 -24.89 -30.60 -19.46
N ARG A 406 -24.67 -31.05 -18.22
CA ARG A 406 -24.50 -32.48 -17.90
C ARG A 406 -25.79 -33.28 -18.09
N THR A 407 -26.94 -32.69 -17.74
CA THR A 407 -28.25 -33.36 -17.78
C THR A 407 -28.84 -33.42 -19.18
N HIS A 408 -28.55 -32.42 -20.03
CA HIS A 408 -29.16 -32.27 -21.35
C HIS A 408 -28.17 -32.22 -22.51
N GLY A 409 -26.90 -31.98 -22.25
CA GLY A 409 -25.85 -31.94 -23.25
C GLY A 409 -25.68 -33.28 -23.97
N GLY A 410 -25.35 -33.22 -25.25
CA GLY A 410 -25.13 -34.41 -26.07
C GLY A 410 -26.38 -35.14 -26.53
N LYS A 411 -27.60 -34.78 -26.07
CA LYS A 411 -28.86 -35.43 -26.49
C LYS A 411 -29.04 -35.49 -28.02
N LEU A 412 -28.58 -34.46 -28.74
CA LEU A 412 -28.64 -34.39 -30.21
C LEU A 412 -27.60 -35.27 -30.92
N PHE A 413 -26.52 -35.64 -30.23
CA PHE A 413 -25.45 -36.49 -30.76
C PHE A 413 -25.55 -37.94 -30.27
N LYS A 414 -26.57 -38.26 -29.47
CA LYS A 414 -26.87 -39.64 -29.09
C LYS A 414 -27.39 -40.39 -30.33
N PRO A 415 -26.84 -41.57 -30.68
CA PRO A 415 -27.34 -42.36 -31.79
C PRO A 415 -28.81 -42.71 -31.57
N ALA A 416 -29.63 -42.64 -32.62
CA ALA A 416 -31.09 -42.81 -32.55
C ALA A 416 -31.54 -44.16 -31.93
N SER A 417 -30.67 -45.17 -31.91
CA SER A 417 -30.88 -46.46 -31.25
C SER A 417 -30.92 -46.39 -29.72
N SER A 418 -30.47 -45.30 -29.10
CA SER A 418 -30.49 -45.09 -27.63
C SER A 418 -31.80 -44.50 -27.10
N LEU A 419 -32.73 -44.07 -27.97
CA LEU A 419 -34.04 -43.54 -27.57
C LEU A 419 -35.04 -44.62 -27.12
N HIS A 420 -34.67 -45.90 -27.18
CA HIS A 420 -35.51 -47.02 -26.79
C HIS A 420 -35.12 -47.72 -25.47
N SER A 421 -34.08 -47.31 -24.76
CA SER A 421 -33.75 -47.93 -23.44
C SER A 421 -34.13 -47.11 -22.20
N ASP A 422 -34.56 -45.84 -22.33
CA ASP A 422 -34.83 -45.00 -21.15
C ASP A 422 -36.29 -45.03 -20.67
N ARG A 423 -37.03 -46.10 -20.98
CA ARG A 423 -38.31 -46.46 -20.34
C ARG A 423 -38.19 -47.70 -19.45
N CYS A 424 -37.24 -47.69 -18.52
CA CYS A 424 -37.31 -48.38 -17.21
C CYS A 424 -35.91 -48.47 -16.60
N SER A 425 -35.67 -47.70 -15.55
CA SER A 425 -34.90 -48.14 -14.37
C SER A 425 -35.11 -47.12 -13.26
N SER A 426 -36.31 -47.16 -12.70
CA SER A 426 -36.56 -46.79 -11.32
C SER A 426 -36.64 -48.10 -10.52
N ARG A 427 -35.95 -48.12 -9.36
CA ARG A 427 -35.76 -49.20 -8.36
C ARG A 427 -34.56 -50.14 -8.60
N ASN A 428 -33.69 -50.46 -7.65
CA ASN A 428 -33.31 -49.93 -6.33
C ASN A 428 -32.14 -50.81 -5.87
N THR A 429 -31.03 -50.26 -5.36
CA THR A 429 -30.24 -50.93 -4.31
C THR A 429 -29.66 -49.88 -3.36
N ASN A 430 -30.23 -49.89 -2.15
CA ASN A 430 -29.73 -49.20 -0.97
C ASN A 430 -28.30 -49.63 -0.63
N SER A 431 -27.47 -48.66 -0.28
CA SER A 431 -26.66 -48.74 0.95
C SER A 431 -26.68 -47.40 1.67
N ASN A 432 -27.60 -47.34 2.63
CA ASN A 432 -27.72 -46.48 3.80
C ASN A 432 -26.45 -45.70 4.23
N VAL A 433 -26.57 -44.37 4.30
CA VAL A 433 -26.12 -43.59 5.47
C VAL A 433 -27.24 -42.62 5.82
N HIS A 434 -27.90 -42.91 6.94
CA HIS A 434 -28.93 -42.10 7.59
C HIS A 434 -28.44 -40.69 7.87
N TRP A 435 -29.24 -39.68 7.50
CA TRP A 435 -29.65 -38.62 8.43
C TRP A 435 -31.11 -38.28 8.12
N ALA A 436 -31.93 -38.30 9.18
CA ALA A 436 -33.38 -38.19 9.13
C ALA A 436 -33.83 -36.79 8.68
N ASP A 437 -34.85 -36.79 7.83
CA ASP A 437 -35.65 -35.63 7.46
C ASP A 437 -37.02 -35.84 8.13
N GLU A 438 -37.28 -35.09 9.20
CA GLU A 438 -38.63 -34.84 9.69
C GLU A 438 -38.98 -33.40 9.29
N CYS A 439 -39.75 -33.28 8.20
CA CYS A 439 -40.50 -32.08 7.89
C CYS A 439 -41.69 -32.00 8.85
N GLU A 440 -41.57 -31.15 9.87
CA GLU A 440 -42.73 -30.56 10.54
C GLU A 440 -43.01 -29.18 9.92
N ASP A 441 -44.28 -28.98 9.55
CA ASP A 441 -44.87 -27.69 9.22
C ASP A 441 -44.63 -26.70 10.38
N GLY A 442 -43.83 -25.67 10.12
CA GLY A 442 -43.51 -24.62 11.10
C GLY A 442 -43.12 -23.33 10.39
N GLU A 443 -43.63 -22.22 10.92
CA GLU A 443 -43.52 -20.84 10.42
C GLU A 443 -42.19 -20.49 9.74
N ALA A 444 -42.29 -19.69 8.68
CA ALA A 444 -41.16 -19.06 8.01
C ALA A 444 -40.16 -18.55 9.04
N PRO A 445 -38.87 -18.96 8.97
CA PRO A 445 -37.89 -18.46 9.92
C PRO A 445 -37.73 -16.98 9.65
N ASP A 446 -38.13 -16.18 10.65
CA ASP A 446 -37.80 -14.76 10.72
C ASP A 446 -36.34 -14.59 10.29
N PRO A 447 -36.04 -13.65 9.37
CA PRO A 447 -34.67 -13.42 8.97
C PRO A 447 -33.89 -13.12 10.23
N LEU A 448 -33.00 -14.04 10.61
CA LEU A 448 -32.03 -13.82 11.68
C LEU A 448 -31.48 -12.41 11.44
N PRO A 449 -31.51 -11.53 12.46
CA PRO A 449 -31.00 -10.19 12.26
C PRO A 449 -29.53 -10.35 11.93
N LEU A 450 -29.19 -10.24 10.64
CA LEU A 450 -27.93 -9.74 10.15
C LEU A 450 -27.68 -8.55 11.02
N LYS A 451 -26.88 -8.69 12.08
CA LYS A 451 -26.49 -7.54 12.89
C LYS A 451 -25.77 -6.64 11.89
N PRO A 452 -26.39 -5.54 11.45
CA PRO A 452 -25.65 -4.53 10.75
C PRO A 452 -24.97 -3.82 11.90
N SER A 453 -23.83 -4.34 12.34
CA SER A 453 -22.90 -3.49 13.02
C SER A 453 -22.28 -2.68 11.89
N PRO A 454 -22.73 -1.44 11.60
CA PRO A 454 -21.88 -0.58 10.79
C PRO A 454 -20.51 -0.61 11.45
N ALA A 455 -19.47 -0.81 10.66
CA ALA A 455 -18.09 -0.77 11.12
C ALA A 455 -17.79 0.65 11.65
N ILE A 456 -18.18 0.92 12.90
CA ILE A 456 -17.98 2.20 13.60
C ILE A 456 -16.54 2.25 14.16
N SER A 457 -15.84 1.12 14.25
CA SER A 457 -14.49 1.03 14.82
C SER A 457 -13.41 0.91 13.75
N LEU A 458 -12.18 1.27 14.12
CA LEU A 458 -10.99 0.90 13.34
C LEU A 458 -10.92 -0.63 13.26
N ALA A 459 -10.41 -1.17 12.16
CA ALA A 459 -10.47 -2.60 11.89
C ALA A 459 -9.18 -3.31 12.36
N GLY A 460 -9.33 -4.52 12.91
CA GLY A 460 -8.20 -5.35 13.33
C GLY A 460 -7.63 -4.96 14.70
N VAL A 461 -6.31 -4.83 14.84
CA VAL A 461 -5.67 -4.49 16.15
C VAL A 461 -6.24 -3.24 16.78
N TYR A 462 -6.60 -2.27 15.96
CA TYR A 462 -7.13 -0.99 16.43
C TYR A 462 -8.62 -1.04 16.75
N GLU A 463 -9.25 -2.21 16.76
CA GLU A 463 -10.66 -2.33 17.17
C GLU A 463 -10.85 -1.90 18.63
N ASN A 464 -9.88 -2.19 19.48
CA ASN A 464 -9.93 -1.98 20.92
C ASN A 464 -8.93 -0.90 21.35
N TYR A 465 -9.32 0.36 21.23
CA TYR A 465 -8.48 1.50 21.63
C TYR A 465 -9.16 2.43 22.63
N LEU A 466 -8.33 3.15 23.39
CA LEU A 466 -8.73 4.18 24.34
C LEU A 466 -7.84 5.41 24.15
N LEU A 467 -8.42 6.59 24.34
CA LEU A 467 -7.65 7.84 24.45
C LEU A 467 -7.68 8.31 25.89
N VAL A 468 -6.50 8.50 26.48
CA VAL A 468 -6.33 8.82 27.90
C VAL A 468 -5.63 10.17 28.06
N ARG A 469 -6.06 10.98 29.02
CA ARG A 469 -5.38 12.25 29.36
C ARG A 469 -3.96 12.00 29.88
N PRO A 470 -3.06 13.00 29.77
CA PRO A 470 -1.76 12.94 30.42
C PRO A 470 -1.87 12.95 31.96
N TYR A 471 -0.78 12.54 32.60
CA TYR A 471 -0.59 12.65 34.04
C TYR A 471 -0.77 14.12 34.50
N PRO A 472 -1.38 14.39 35.68
CA PRO A 472 -1.75 13.47 36.75
C PRO A 472 -3.13 12.81 36.61
N SER A 473 -3.98 13.29 35.71
CA SER A 473 -5.39 12.88 35.70
C SER A 473 -5.64 11.47 35.16
N LEU A 474 -4.92 11.08 34.08
CA LEU A 474 -5.00 9.76 33.45
C LEU A 474 -6.44 9.24 33.25
N ARG A 475 -7.36 10.16 32.91
CA ARG A 475 -8.77 9.85 32.67
C ARG A 475 -9.01 9.43 31.24
N ILE A 476 -9.91 8.48 31.05
CA ILE A 476 -10.33 8.01 29.73
C ILE A 476 -11.23 9.07 29.08
N LEU A 477 -10.82 9.63 27.95
CA LEU A 477 -11.57 10.64 27.18
C LEU A 477 -12.46 10.02 26.13
N PHE A 478 -11.94 9.06 25.37
CA PHE A 478 -12.65 8.37 24.30
C PHE A 478 -12.37 6.87 24.38
N THR A 479 -13.34 6.08 23.94
CA THR A 479 -13.21 4.64 23.81
C THR A 479 -13.67 4.20 22.43
N SER A 480 -13.06 3.14 21.92
CA SER A 480 -13.56 2.49 20.72
C SER A 480 -15.00 2.02 20.93
N PRO A 481 -15.80 1.93 19.84
CA PRO A 481 -17.17 1.41 19.90
C PRO A 481 -17.28 0.04 20.58
N SER A 482 -16.31 -0.85 20.34
CA SER A 482 -16.25 -2.20 20.93
C SER A 482 -16.01 -2.19 22.45
N LEU A 483 -15.52 -1.08 23.01
CA LEU A 483 -15.22 -0.89 24.43
C LEU A 483 -16.16 0.08 25.16
N ARG A 484 -17.27 0.50 24.53
CA ARG A 484 -18.23 1.43 25.14
C ARG A 484 -19.05 0.74 26.23
N ILE A 485 -18.51 0.71 27.45
CA ILE A 485 -19.21 0.28 28.66
C ILE A 485 -19.71 1.52 29.42
N PRO A 486 -20.96 1.54 29.93
CA PRO A 486 -21.45 2.66 30.73
C PRO A 486 -20.52 3.01 31.90
N GLY A 487 -20.17 4.29 32.04
CA GLY A 487 -19.29 4.79 33.10
C GLY A 487 -17.78 4.55 32.88
N ILE A 488 -17.35 4.12 31.69
CA ILE A 488 -15.92 4.05 31.35
C ILE A 488 -15.32 5.43 31.06
N LEU A 489 -16.07 6.31 30.40
CA LEU A 489 -15.65 7.66 30.10
C LEU A 489 -15.45 8.45 31.40
N GLN A 490 -14.40 9.27 31.45
CA GLN A 490 -13.95 10.05 32.61
C GLN A 490 -13.47 9.23 33.82
N SER A 491 -13.55 7.89 33.79
CA SER A 491 -12.94 7.04 34.82
C SER A 491 -11.41 7.05 34.73
N SER A 492 -10.75 6.76 35.85
CA SER A 492 -9.28 6.63 35.88
C SER A 492 -8.86 5.37 35.13
N PHE A 493 -7.93 5.51 34.19
CA PHE A 493 -7.37 4.37 33.45
C PHE A 493 -6.84 3.27 34.38
N PHE A 494 -6.14 3.66 35.44
CA PHE A 494 -5.58 2.73 36.43
C PHE A 494 -6.63 2.03 37.30
N SER A 495 -7.87 2.52 37.36
CA SER A 495 -8.95 1.80 38.05
C SER A 495 -9.43 0.55 37.28
N ARG A 496 -9.11 0.47 35.99
CA ARG A 496 -9.44 -0.67 35.12
C ARG A 496 -8.30 -1.66 34.96
N ILE A 497 -7.12 -1.33 35.49
CA ILE A 497 -5.92 -2.15 35.40
C ILE A 497 -5.75 -2.91 36.71
N GLY A 498 -6.07 -4.19 36.69
CA GLY A 498 -5.68 -5.17 37.69
C GLY A 498 -4.34 -5.82 37.36
N GLY A 499 -3.76 -6.53 38.32
CA GLY A 499 -2.49 -7.23 38.17
C GLY A 499 -1.54 -6.97 39.34
N SER A 500 -0.26 -7.32 39.17
CA SER A 500 0.78 -7.03 40.15
C SER A 500 0.94 -5.52 40.34
N ALA A 501 1.11 -5.07 41.60
CA ALA A 501 1.42 -3.68 41.91
C ALA A 501 2.68 -3.20 41.17
N SER A 502 3.68 -4.08 41.00
CA SER A 502 4.92 -3.75 40.27
C SER A 502 4.65 -3.32 38.82
N VAL A 503 3.85 -4.10 38.08
CA VAL A 503 3.51 -3.82 36.68
C VAL A 503 2.75 -2.51 36.56
N ARG A 504 1.86 -2.24 37.52
CA ARG A 504 1.09 -1.00 37.57
C ARG A 504 1.99 0.21 37.82
N ASP A 505 2.95 0.09 38.73
CA ASP A 505 3.88 1.16 39.06
C ASP A 505 4.89 1.39 37.93
N ASP A 506 5.32 0.34 37.24
CA ASP A 506 6.15 0.43 36.02
C ASP A 506 5.43 1.16 34.90
N LEU A 507 4.17 0.80 34.65
CA LEU A 507 3.32 1.45 33.66
C LEU A 507 3.12 2.93 34.01
N LEU A 508 2.85 3.24 35.27
CA LEU A 508 2.69 4.62 35.74
C LEU A 508 3.97 5.42 35.55
N ARG A 509 5.14 4.86 35.94
CA ARG A 509 6.44 5.51 35.75
C ARG A 509 6.74 5.77 34.27
N ALA A 510 6.41 4.83 33.39
CA ALA A 510 6.56 5.02 31.95
C ALA A 510 5.64 6.13 31.40
N MET A 511 4.37 6.18 31.85
CA MET A 511 3.43 7.22 31.46
C MET A 511 3.80 8.61 32.00
N ILE A 512 4.42 8.69 33.18
CA ILE A 512 4.96 9.95 33.71
C ILE A 512 6.16 10.39 32.88
N ALA A 513 7.03 9.45 32.50
CA ALA A 513 8.20 9.73 31.67
C ALA A 513 7.86 10.04 30.20
N GLY A 514 6.62 9.82 29.76
CA GLY A 514 6.22 10.04 28.36
C GLY A 514 6.79 9.03 27.38
N ARG A 515 7.11 7.80 27.81
CA ARG A 515 7.65 6.73 26.95
C ARG A 515 6.57 5.75 26.55
N SER A 516 6.64 5.23 25.31
CA SER A 516 5.79 4.12 24.91
C SER A 516 6.06 2.90 25.79
N VAL A 517 5.01 2.16 26.13
CA VAL A 517 5.10 1.03 27.06
C VAL A 517 4.09 -0.04 26.71
N THR A 518 4.57 -1.29 26.69
CA THR A 518 3.75 -2.48 26.52
C THR A 518 3.76 -3.28 27.82
N ALA A 519 2.59 -3.61 28.34
CA ALA A 519 2.45 -4.38 29.56
C ALA A 519 1.29 -5.38 29.47
N ARG A 520 1.48 -6.58 30.02
CA ARG A 520 0.39 -7.54 30.25
C ARG A 520 -0.34 -7.17 31.53
N VAL A 521 -1.64 -6.94 31.43
CA VAL A 521 -2.49 -6.54 32.56
C VAL A 521 -3.73 -7.42 32.65
N ARG A 522 -4.40 -7.37 33.80
CA ARG A 522 -5.75 -7.92 33.97
C ARG A 522 -6.74 -6.77 33.79
N TRP A 523 -7.49 -6.79 32.70
CA TRP A 523 -8.50 -5.77 32.41
C TRP A 523 -9.75 -6.02 33.25
N LEU A 524 -10.05 -5.11 34.17
CA LEU A 524 -11.15 -5.22 35.13
C LEU A 524 -12.44 -4.63 34.55
N ASN A 525 -13.55 -5.36 34.69
CA ASN A 525 -14.88 -4.85 34.38
C ASN A 525 -15.65 -4.63 35.69
N ARG A 526 -16.65 -3.73 35.68
CA ARG A 526 -17.42 -3.35 36.88
C ARG A 526 -18.21 -4.52 37.50
N TYR A 527 -18.36 -5.60 36.76
CA TYR A 527 -19.14 -6.79 37.11
C TYR A 527 -18.28 -8.05 37.29
N ASP A 528 -16.97 -7.97 37.04
CA ASP A 528 -16.08 -9.13 37.10
C ASP A 528 -14.70 -8.71 37.63
N ASP A 529 -14.46 -9.00 38.91
CA ASP A 529 -13.20 -8.74 39.61
C ASP A 529 -12.07 -9.69 39.17
N HIS A 530 -12.39 -10.81 38.50
CA HIS A 530 -11.38 -11.74 37.98
C HIS A 530 -10.72 -11.20 36.70
N GLY A 531 -11.43 -10.33 35.97
CA GLY A 531 -10.95 -9.62 34.78
C GLY A 531 -10.46 -10.54 33.64
N ARG A 532 -10.14 -9.95 32.48
CA ARG A 532 -9.55 -10.69 31.35
C ARG A 532 -8.09 -10.32 31.17
N GLY A 533 -7.24 -11.30 30.91
CA GLY A 533 -5.85 -11.05 30.50
C GLY A 533 -5.84 -10.27 29.19
N ARG A 534 -5.16 -9.11 29.18
CA ARG A 534 -4.97 -8.28 27.99
C ARG A 534 -3.58 -7.70 27.96
N TRP A 535 -3.03 -7.57 26.77
CA TRP A 535 -1.87 -6.73 26.54
C TRP A 535 -2.32 -5.30 26.29
N VAL A 536 -1.62 -4.37 26.92
CA VAL A 536 -1.85 -2.94 26.77
C VAL A 536 -0.61 -2.34 26.14
N HIS A 537 -0.79 -1.65 25.03
CA HIS A 537 0.25 -0.84 24.41
C HIS A 537 -0.13 0.63 24.48
N CYS A 538 0.67 1.44 25.17
CA CYS A 538 0.44 2.87 25.38
C CYS A 538 1.43 3.66 24.53
N THR A 539 0.92 4.46 23.60
CA THR A 539 1.71 5.36 22.73
C THR A 539 1.39 6.83 23.06
N PRO A 540 2.38 7.66 23.41
CA PRO A 540 2.17 9.08 23.67
C PRO A 540 2.00 9.87 22.37
N LEU A 541 1.01 10.76 22.31
CA LEU A 541 0.86 11.77 21.26
C LEU A 541 1.34 13.11 21.78
N LEU A 542 2.33 13.68 21.11
CA LEU A 542 3.04 14.88 21.51
C LEU A 542 2.35 16.13 20.96
N ALA A 543 2.39 17.19 21.76
CA ALA A 543 1.95 18.52 21.39
C ALA A 543 3.14 19.39 20.94
N ASN A 544 2.86 20.63 20.53
CA ASN A 544 3.88 21.55 20.03
C ASN A 544 4.95 21.95 21.05
N ASN A 545 4.68 21.77 22.34
CA ASN A 545 5.64 22.02 23.41
C ASN A 545 6.49 20.78 23.76
N GLY A 546 6.39 19.70 22.99
CA GLY A 546 7.05 18.41 23.26
C GLY A 546 6.42 17.62 24.43
N GLY A 547 5.41 18.18 25.11
CA GLY A 547 4.69 17.50 26.18
C GLY A 547 3.67 16.50 25.63
N VAL A 548 3.36 15.47 26.43
CA VAL A 548 2.32 14.49 26.08
C VAL A 548 0.95 15.16 26.18
N GLY A 549 0.25 15.28 25.05
CA GLY A 549 -1.09 15.85 24.99
C GLY A 549 -2.19 14.81 25.24
N VAL A 550 -2.00 13.60 24.71
CA VAL A 550 -2.92 12.48 24.86
C VAL A 550 -2.15 11.16 24.76
N TRP A 551 -2.65 10.11 25.40
CA TRP A 551 -2.18 8.74 25.24
C TRP A 551 -3.14 7.96 24.36
N MET A 552 -2.60 7.33 23.31
CA MET A 552 -3.28 6.29 22.56
C MET A 552 -2.99 4.95 23.23
N VAL A 553 -4.02 4.25 23.66
CA VAL A 553 -3.88 2.96 24.35
C VAL A 553 -4.59 1.90 23.53
N ILE A 554 -3.87 0.86 23.12
CA ILE A 554 -4.38 -0.27 22.36
C ILE A 554 -4.45 -1.48 23.29
N LEU A 555 -5.57 -2.18 23.23
CA LEU A 555 -5.84 -3.37 24.03
C LEU A 555 -5.90 -4.58 23.11
N VAL A 556 -5.00 -5.54 23.32
CA VAL A 556 -4.98 -6.82 22.59
C VAL A 556 -5.37 -7.92 23.56
N ASP A 557 -6.37 -8.73 23.20
CA ASP A 557 -6.78 -9.87 24.01
C ASP A 557 -5.64 -10.91 24.08
N ASP A 558 -5.44 -11.51 25.26
CA ASP A 558 -4.33 -12.41 25.56
C ASP A 558 -4.64 -13.89 25.23
N GLU A 559 -5.68 -14.14 24.43
CA GLU A 559 -6.33 -15.44 24.21
C GLU A 559 -5.48 -16.68 24.57
N GLU A 560 -5.79 -17.31 25.70
CA GLU A 560 -5.31 -18.65 26.09
C GLU A 560 -5.86 -19.77 25.20
N GLN A 561 -6.72 -19.46 24.22
CA GLN A 561 -7.20 -20.42 23.23
C GLN A 561 -6.30 -20.41 22.00
N THR A 562 -5.39 -21.37 22.01
CA THR A 562 -4.54 -21.81 20.92
C THR A 562 -5.31 -22.09 19.62
N VAL A 563 -5.54 -21.06 18.81
CA VAL A 563 -5.36 -21.21 17.36
C VAL A 563 -3.95 -20.75 17.07
N ARG A 564 -2.96 -21.61 17.42
CA ARG A 564 -1.65 -21.57 16.77
C ARG A 564 -1.96 -21.63 15.28
N TRP A 565 -1.65 -20.54 14.58
CA TRP A 565 -1.93 -20.41 13.17
C TRP A 565 -1.38 -21.64 12.42
N ARG A 566 -2.27 -22.45 11.84
CA ARG A 566 -1.92 -23.60 11.00
C ARG A 566 -1.71 -23.21 9.54
N GLY A 567 -1.54 -21.92 9.24
CA GLY A 567 -1.00 -21.53 7.95
C GLY A 567 0.51 -21.74 7.95
N ASN A 568 1.09 -21.91 6.77
CA ASN A 568 2.54 -21.92 6.64
C ASN A 568 3.04 -20.48 6.66
N TRP A 569 3.94 -20.16 7.61
CA TRP A 569 4.57 -18.84 7.68
C TRP A 569 5.19 -18.58 6.31
N PRO A 570 4.85 -17.48 5.62
CA PRO A 570 5.28 -17.29 4.24
C PRO A 570 6.79 -17.42 4.18
N SER A 571 7.26 -18.43 3.45
CA SER A 571 8.68 -18.74 3.28
C SER A 571 9.39 -17.60 2.59
#